data_AF-A0A956C1G3-F1
#
_entry.id   AF-A0A956C1G3-F1
#
_cell.length_a   1.000
_cell.length_b   1.000
_cell.length_c   1.000
_cell.angle_alpha   90.00
_cell.angle_beta   90.00
_cell.angle_gamma   90.00
#
_symmetry.space_group_name_H-M   'P 1'
#
loop_
_entity.id
_entity.type
_entity.pdbx_description
1 polymer ?
#
loop_
_entity_poly.entity_id
_entity_poly.type
_entity_poly.pdbx_seq_one_letter_code
_entity_poly.pdbx_strand_id
1 'polypeptide(L)'
;MAQVSRRRVLLGAAAVPLWACRDRAPTPSTGAPLPESSEARAVTRVVAAVGTREGAGVKLVRTIGSRELSMVDPFLLLDEMRSSDPRDYEPGFPRHPHRGFETVTYVIAGAVE
;
A
#
# COMPACT_ATOMS: atom_id res chain seq x y z
N MET A 1 3.14 -6.64 -64.94
CA MET A 1 4.47 -7.19 -65.29
C MET A 1 5.45 -6.02 -65.41
N ALA A 2 6.64 -6.15 -64.78
CA ALA A 2 7.85 -5.32 -64.96
C ALA A 2 7.76 -3.82 -64.55
N GLN A 3 8.77 -3.11 -64.04
CA GLN A 3 10.10 -3.41 -63.51
C GLN A 3 10.60 -2.15 -62.76
N VAL A 4 11.21 -2.36 -61.58
CA VAL A 4 12.53 -1.84 -61.13
C VAL A 4 12.83 -0.33 -60.97
N SER A 5 13.16 -0.03 -59.71
CA SER A 5 14.30 0.75 -59.17
C SER A 5 14.23 2.28 -59.13
N ARG A 6 14.53 2.80 -57.93
CA ARG A 6 15.68 3.69 -57.74
C ARG A 6 16.13 3.79 -56.27
N ARG A 7 17.45 3.67 -56.11
CA ARG A 7 18.36 4.34 -55.15
C ARG A 7 18.75 3.59 -53.86
N ARG A 8 19.90 2.92 -53.97
CA ARG A 8 20.95 2.81 -52.94
C ARG A 8 21.11 4.12 -52.16
N VAL A 9 21.16 4.06 -50.82
CA VAL A 9 22.01 4.96 -50.00
C VAL A 9 22.42 4.25 -48.70
N LEU A 10 23.74 4.04 -48.60
CA LEU A 10 24.64 4.01 -47.44
C LEU A 10 24.59 2.88 -46.39
N LEU A 11 25.75 2.23 -46.31
CA LEU A 11 26.30 1.59 -45.12
C LEU A 11 26.22 2.53 -43.92
N GLY A 12 25.61 2.04 -42.84
CA GLY A 12 25.77 2.58 -41.50
C GLY A 12 25.91 1.41 -40.55
N ALA A 13 27.14 1.02 -40.24
CA ALA A 13 27.43 0.16 -39.11
C ALA A 13 27.17 0.98 -37.83
N ALA A 14 25.91 1.02 -37.40
CA ALA A 14 25.58 1.43 -36.05
C ALA A 14 25.69 0.16 -35.19
N ALA A 15 26.79 0.05 -34.45
CA ALA A 15 26.88 -0.87 -33.34
C ALA A 15 25.71 -0.55 -32.40
N VAL A 16 24.70 -1.42 -32.41
CA VAL A 16 23.66 -1.40 -31.39
C VAL A 16 24.37 -1.77 -30.09
N PRO A 17 24.47 -0.88 -29.10
CA PRO A 17 24.81 -1.37 -27.77
C PRO A 17 23.65 -2.28 -27.40
N LEU A 18 23.90 -3.58 -27.44
CA LEU A 18 23.12 -4.56 -26.70
C LEU A 18 23.20 -4.10 -25.25
N TRP A 19 22.22 -3.30 -24.85
CA TRP A 19 21.89 -3.13 -23.45
C TRP A 19 21.40 -4.50 -23.02
N ALA A 20 22.35 -5.37 -22.66
CA ALA A 20 22.05 -6.56 -21.92
C ALA A 20 21.30 -6.07 -20.70
N CYS A 21 20.00 -6.35 -20.65
CA CYS A 21 19.28 -6.45 -19.39
C CYS A 21 20.14 -7.40 -18.56
N ARG A 22 20.96 -6.81 -17.69
CA ARG A 22 21.59 -7.56 -16.63
C ARG A 22 20.41 -8.10 -15.86
N ASP A 23 20.13 -9.38 -16.00
CA ASP A 23 19.27 -10.11 -15.09
C ASP A 23 19.90 -9.91 -13.71
N ARG A 24 19.52 -8.82 -13.05
CA ARG A 24 19.75 -8.67 -11.64
C ARG A 24 18.75 -9.63 -11.04
N ALA A 25 19.16 -10.90 -10.93
CA ALA A 25 18.49 -11.85 -10.08
C ALA A 25 18.15 -11.12 -8.77
N PRO A 26 16.91 -11.18 -8.29
CA PRO A 26 16.58 -10.60 -7.00
C PRO A 26 17.59 -11.18 -6.01
N THR A 27 18.40 -10.31 -5.42
CA THR A 27 19.14 -10.72 -4.22
C THR A 27 18.07 -11.13 -3.23
N PRO A 28 18.11 -12.35 -2.65
CA PRO A 28 17.25 -12.61 -1.52
C PRO A 28 17.61 -11.54 -0.51
N SER A 29 16.68 -10.63 -0.22
CA SER A 29 16.76 -9.82 0.97
C SER A 29 16.63 -10.81 2.12
N THR A 30 17.75 -11.40 2.52
CA THR A 30 17.90 -11.97 3.85
C THR A 30 17.54 -10.82 4.76
N GLY A 31 16.29 -10.80 5.25
CA GLY A 31 15.86 -9.83 6.23
C GLY A 31 16.89 -9.87 7.33
N ALA A 32 17.62 -8.77 7.52
CA ALA A 32 18.51 -8.66 8.66
C ALA A 32 17.69 -9.04 9.90
N PRO A 33 18.24 -9.85 10.82
CA PRO A 33 17.54 -10.17 12.06
C PRO A 33 17.07 -8.86 12.68
N LEU A 34 15.76 -8.75 12.96
CA LEU A 34 15.26 -7.61 13.69
C LEU A 34 16.06 -7.54 15.00
N PRO A 35 16.56 -6.36 15.40
CA PRO A 35 17.35 -6.25 16.62
C PRO A 35 16.52 -6.79 17.78
N GLU A 36 16.94 -7.92 18.34
CA GLU A 36 16.33 -8.49 19.55
C GLU A 36 16.72 -7.61 20.74
N SER A 37 16.00 -6.51 20.93
CA SER A 37 16.12 -5.71 22.14
C SER A 37 15.44 -6.46 23.29
N SER A 38 16.24 -7.00 24.22
CA SER A 38 15.76 -7.78 25.37
C SER A 38 15.14 -6.94 26.49
N GLU A 39 15.05 -5.62 26.32
CA GLU A 39 14.37 -4.73 27.26
C GLU A 39 12.99 -4.35 26.73
N ALA A 40 11.98 -4.48 27.59
CA ALA A 40 10.62 -4.07 27.25
C ALA A 40 10.58 -2.56 27.04
N ARG A 41 10.03 -2.13 25.90
CA ARG A 41 9.81 -0.70 25.64
C ARG A 41 8.74 -0.16 26.59
N ALA A 42 9.04 0.94 27.27
CA ALA A 42 8.06 1.63 28.09
C ALA A 42 7.02 2.34 27.22
N VAL A 43 5.76 2.35 27.68
CA VAL A 43 4.69 3.12 27.03
C VAL A 43 4.95 4.61 27.27
N THR A 44 5.14 5.36 26.18
CA THR A 44 5.40 6.80 26.26
C THR A 44 4.12 7.63 26.28
N ARG A 45 3.04 7.12 25.66
CA ARG A 45 1.75 7.80 25.58
C ARG A 45 0.61 6.81 25.37
N VAL A 46 -0.52 7.09 26.01
CA VAL A 46 -1.80 6.40 25.76
C VAL A 46 -2.75 7.44 25.16
N VAL A 47 -3.39 7.09 24.05
CA VAL A 47 -4.30 7.97 23.30
C VAL A 47 -5.64 7.24 23.19
N ALA A 48 -6.74 7.95 23.46
CA ALA A 48 -8.06 7.38 23.30
C ALA A 48 -8.48 7.36 21.82
N ALA A 49 -9.12 6.29 21.38
CA ALA A 49 -9.71 6.23 20.06
C ALA A 49 -10.94 7.15 19.99
N VAL A 50 -11.16 7.78 18.83
CA VAL A 50 -12.24 8.76 18.62
C VAL A 50 -13.29 8.19 17.67
N GLY A 51 -14.56 8.24 18.10
CA GLY A 51 -15.68 7.83 17.25
C GLY A 51 -15.76 8.66 15.97
N THR A 52 -15.81 7.99 14.82
CA THR A 52 -15.74 8.59 13.48
C THR A 52 -16.75 7.93 12.56
N ARG A 53 -17.10 8.62 11.45
CA ARG A 53 -17.91 8.08 10.37
C ARG A 53 -17.16 8.17 9.04
N GLU A 54 -17.18 7.09 8.27
CA GLU A 54 -16.49 7.00 6.98
C GLU A 54 -17.36 6.32 5.92
N GLY A 55 -16.93 6.37 4.66
CA GLY A 55 -17.62 5.72 3.55
C GLY A 55 -19.06 6.19 3.41
N ALA A 56 -20.00 5.25 3.31
CA ALA A 56 -21.43 5.53 3.26
C ALA A 56 -22.07 5.70 4.67
N GLY A 57 -21.29 6.19 5.65
CA GLY A 57 -21.77 6.49 7.00
C GLY A 57 -21.42 5.44 8.06
N VAL A 58 -20.50 4.53 7.74
CA VAL A 58 -20.01 3.46 8.62
C VAL A 58 -19.45 4.07 9.90
N LYS A 59 -19.89 3.57 11.05
CA LYS A 59 -19.35 3.95 12.35
C LYS A 59 -18.11 3.14 12.67
N LEU A 60 -17.06 3.82 13.10
CA LEU A 60 -15.80 3.22 13.52
C LEU A 60 -15.15 4.06 14.62
N VAL A 61 -14.09 3.55 15.23
CA VAL A 61 -13.23 4.33 16.12
C VAL A 61 -11.84 4.45 15.52
N ARG A 62 -11.31 5.68 15.47
CA ARG A 62 -10.01 6.00 14.87
C ARG A 62 -8.99 6.30 15.95
N THR A 63 -7.80 5.71 15.83
CA THR A 63 -6.65 5.99 16.72
C THR A 63 -5.56 6.78 15.99
N ILE A 64 -4.84 6.13 15.06
CA ILE A 64 -3.84 6.80 14.19
C ILE A 64 -4.60 7.55 13.09
N GLY A 65 -4.20 8.79 12.79
CA GLY A 65 -4.91 9.70 11.89
C GLY A 65 -5.91 10.61 12.62
N SER A 66 -5.99 10.52 13.95
CA SER A 66 -6.79 11.43 14.79
C SER A 66 -6.05 12.74 15.06
N ARG A 67 -6.73 13.74 15.64
CA ARG A 67 -6.10 15.00 16.05
C ARG A 67 -4.99 14.80 17.10
N GLU A 68 -5.15 13.84 18.00
CA GLU A 68 -4.19 13.57 19.07
C GLU A 68 -2.98 12.75 18.59
N LEU A 69 -3.18 11.87 17.60
CA LEU A 69 -2.16 11.02 17.01
C LEU A 69 -2.31 11.01 15.48
N SER A 70 -1.84 12.08 14.84
CA SER A 70 -2.06 12.32 13.40
C SER A 70 -1.33 11.34 12.49
N MET A 71 -0.17 10.84 12.91
CA MET A 71 0.66 9.91 12.15
C MET A 71 1.65 9.23 13.08
N VAL A 72 2.00 7.98 12.78
CA VAL A 72 3.12 7.27 13.41
C VAL A 72 3.89 6.58 12.31
N ASP A 73 4.88 7.25 11.72
CA ASP A 73 5.69 6.68 10.61
C ASP A 73 6.14 5.24 10.91
N PRO A 74 5.81 4.24 10.06
CA PRO A 74 5.21 4.31 8.71
C PRO A 74 3.68 4.19 8.62
N PHE A 75 2.98 4.16 9.74
CA PHE A 75 1.53 4.04 9.84
C PHE A 75 0.80 5.38 9.70
N LEU A 76 -0.12 5.42 8.74
CA LEU A 76 -0.90 6.62 8.41
C LEU A 76 -2.24 6.67 9.14
N LEU A 77 -2.89 5.51 9.33
CA LEU A 77 -4.26 5.43 9.81
C LEU A 77 -4.52 4.07 10.47
N LEU A 78 -5.30 4.06 11.55
CA LEU A 78 -5.77 2.84 12.19
C LEU A 78 -7.21 3.03 12.68
N ASP A 79 -8.11 2.27 12.08
CA ASP A 79 -9.53 2.24 12.39
C ASP A 79 -9.94 0.87 12.93
N GLU A 80 -10.78 0.86 13.96
CA GLU A 80 -11.47 -0.34 14.42
C GLU A 80 -12.97 -0.21 14.10
N MET A 81 -13.48 -1.19 13.34
CA MET A 81 -14.91 -1.36 13.08
C MET A 81 -15.44 -2.46 13.98
N ARG A 82 -16.33 -2.09 14.90
CA ARG A 82 -16.99 -3.02 15.82
C ARG A 82 -18.40 -2.51 16.10
N SER A 83 -19.40 -3.25 15.64
CA SER A 83 -20.79 -3.02 16.04
C SER A 83 -21.58 -4.32 15.96
N SER A 84 -22.59 -4.45 16.81
CA SER A 84 -23.61 -5.50 16.73
C SER A 84 -24.85 -5.05 15.95
N ASP A 85 -24.94 -3.77 15.58
CA ASP A 85 -26.05 -3.20 14.80
C ASP A 85 -25.64 -3.11 13.32
N PRO A 86 -26.27 -3.88 12.41
CA PRO A 86 -25.95 -3.84 10.98
C PRO A 86 -26.02 -2.44 10.38
N ARG A 87 -26.93 -1.59 10.87
CA ARG A 87 -27.12 -0.22 10.37
C ARG A 87 -25.87 0.65 10.54
N ASP A 88 -24.94 0.24 11.39
CA ASP A 88 -23.70 0.96 11.64
C ASP A 88 -22.61 0.66 10.61
N TYR A 89 -22.72 -0.41 9.81
CA TYR A 89 -21.65 -0.81 8.87
C TYR A 89 -22.14 -1.32 7.51
N GLU A 90 -23.39 -1.76 7.38
CA GLU A 90 -23.98 -2.32 6.17
C GLU A 90 -23.86 -1.40 4.92
N PRO A 91 -23.96 -0.05 5.03
CA PRO A 91 -23.71 0.81 3.87
C PRO A 91 -22.28 0.70 3.30
N GLY A 92 -21.33 0.27 4.13
CA GLY A 92 -19.97 -0.06 3.75
C GLY A 92 -19.16 1.10 3.17
N PHE A 93 -18.15 0.72 2.39
CA PHE A 93 -17.25 1.62 1.69
C PHE A 93 -17.44 1.44 0.19
N PRO A 94 -18.20 2.34 -0.48
CA PRO A 94 -18.34 2.31 -1.93
C PRO A 94 -16.97 2.37 -2.61
N ARG A 95 -16.89 2.00 -3.90
CA ARG A 95 -15.65 2.06 -4.68
C ARG A 95 -14.96 3.42 -4.51
N HIS A 96 -13.74 3.40 -3.97
CA HIS A 96 -12.91 4.58 -3.77
C HIS A 96 -11.43 4.27 -4.07
N PRO A 97 -10.66 5.25 -4.59
CA PRO A 97 -9.27 5.02 -4.98
C PRO A 97 -8.30 5.09 -3.79
N HIS A 98 -7.18 4.38 -3.93
CA HIS A 98 -5.99 4.48 -3.05
C HIS A 98 -4.72 4.57 -3.91
N ARG A 99 -3.71 5.31 -3.46
CA ARG A 99 -2.43 5.46 -4.17
C ARG A 99 -1.28 5.73 -3.21
N GLY A 100 -0.17 4.99 -3.36
CA GLY A 100 1.09 5.29 -2.68
C GLY A 100 1.20 4.79 -1.23
N PHE A 101 0.27 3.94 -0.79
CA PHE A 101 0.29 3.27 0.51
C PHE A 101 -0.48 1.94 0.43
N GLU A 102 -0.38 1.15 1.48
CA GLU A 102 -1.08 -0.14 1.61
C GLU A 102 -2.20 -0.03 2.65
N THR A 103 -3.29 -0.75 2.43
CA THR A 103 -4.35 -0.94 3.41
C THR A 103 -4.37 -2.41 3.81
N VAL A 104 -4.30 -2.67 5.12
CA VAL A 104 -4.36 -4.02 5.67
C VAL A 104 -5.62 -4.14 6.51
N THR A 105 -6.51 -5.04 6.12
CA THR A 105 -7.74 -5.35 6.86
C THR A 105 -7.55 -6.65 7.61
N TYR A 106 -7.70 -6.61 8.94
CA TYR A 106 -7.69 -7.81 9.78
C TYR A 106 -9.08 -8.03 10.39
N VAL A 107 -9.65 -9.20 10.13
CA VAL A 107 -11.00 -9.56 10.60
C VAL A 107 -10.88 -10.39 11.88
N ILE A 108 -11.29 -9.80 13.01
CA ILE A 108 -11.32 -10.48 14.31
C ILE A 108 -12.53 -11.43 14.39
N ALA A 109 -13.70 -10.98 13.93
CA ALA A 109 -14.94 -11.75 13.89
C ALA A 109 -15.84 -11.25 12.76
N GLY A 110 -16.63 -12.14 12.17
CA GLY A 110 -17.47 -11.85 11.01
C GLY A 110 -16.73 -12.03 9.68
N ALA A 111 -17.17 -11.31 8.66
CA ALA A 111 -16.60 -11.31 7.31
C ALA A 111 -16.68 -9.91 6.69
N VAL A 112 -15.88 -9.68 5.65
CA VAL A 112 -15.87 -8.44 4.85
C VAL A 112 -15.98 -8.84 3.38
N GLU A 113 -16.79 -8.12 2.61
CA GLU A 113 -16.98 -8.27 1.16
C GLU A 113 -16.63 -6.98 0.41
#